data_AF-A0A1J6JFI4-F1
#
_entry.id   AF-A0A1J6JFI4-F1
#
_cell.length_a   1.000
_cell.length_b   1.000
_cell.length_c   1.000
_cell.angle_alpha   90.00
_cell.angle_beta   90.00
_cell.angle_gamma   90.00
#
_symmetry.space_group_name_H-M   'P 1'
#
loop_
_entity.id
_entity.type
_entity.pdbx_description
1 polymer ?
#
loop_
_entity_poly.entity_id
_entity_poly.type
_entity_poly.pdbx_seq_one_letter_code
_entity_poly.pdbx_strand_id
1 'polypeptide(L)'
;MWEKLEEHRAKELRDPSASKKDELLRRRKKRGSGPEGEASAAGGPAEISADEAAEQAAVMRSQIHLFWGNMLFERSQVECKLALASWKKNLDTAVERFKLAGASESDISTVLKNHCSNEEAAEGSKQTVESLNTDESATLDLSQKANTDESANHKNDASQA
;
A
#
# COMPACT_ATOMS: atom_id res chain seq x y z
N MET A 1 23.82 -0.25 6.98
CA MET A 1 24.27 -1.66 7.08
C MET A 1 24.00 -2.46 5.82
N TRP A 2 22.86 -2.27 5.13
CA TRP A 2 22.55 -2.94 3.86
C TRP A 2 23.41 -2.51 2.67
N GLU A 3 23.76 -1.23 2.60
CA GLU A 3 24.62 -0.67 1.56
C GLU A 3 25.95 -1.43 1.42
N LYS A 4 26.60 -1.75 2.55
CA LYS A 4 27.86 -2.51 2.55
C LYS A 4 27.70 -3.96 2.05
N LEU A 5 26.55 -4.58 2.33
CA LEU A 5 26.26 -5.97 1.92
C LEU A 5 25.95 -6.04 0.42
N GLU A 6 25.19 -5.07 -0.10
CA GLU A 6 24.91 -4.96 -1.53
C GLU A 6 26.18 -4.61 -2.33
N GLU A 7 27.01 -3.71 -1.78
CA GLU A 7 28.29 -3.37 -2.40
C GLU A 7 29.27 -4.56 -2.43
N HIS A 8 29.22 -5.45 -1.44
CA HIS A 8 29.96 -6.72 -1.46
C HIS A 8 29.42 -7.70 -2.51
N ARG A 9 28.09 -7.82 -2.63
CA ARG A 9 27.45 -8.67 -3.65
C ARG A 9 27.76 -8.19 -5.07
N ALA A 10 27.76 -6.88 -5.30
CA ALA A 10 28.10 -6.28 -6.58
C ALA A 10 29.58 -6.52 -6.97
N LYS A 11 30.49 -6.54 -5.99
CA LYS A 11 31.93 -6.83 -6.21
C LYS A 11 32.15 -8.29 -6.60
N GLU A 12 31.46 -9.25 -5.99
CA GLU A 12 31.51 -10.68 -6.34
C GLU A 12 31.03 -10.97 -7.77
N LEU A 13 29.96 -10.31 -8.22
CA LEU A 13 29.43 -10.46 -9.58
C LEU A 13 30.34 -9.84 -10.65
N ARG A 14 31.08 -8.78 -10.29
CA ARG A 14 31.96 -8.05 -11.22
C ARG A 14 33.27 -8.79 -11.49
N ASP A 15 33.71 -9.67 -10.59
CA ASP A 15 34.98 -10.37 -10.75
C ASP A 15 34.91 -11.85 -10.29
N PRO A 16 34.21 -12.73 -11.04
CA PRO A 16 34.16 -14.16 -10.74
C PRO A 16 35.55 -14.82 -10.70
N SER A 17 36.53 -14.18 -11.34
CA SER A 17 37.90 -14.68 -11.51
C SER A 17 38.80 -14.43 -10.30
N ALA A 18 38.51 -13.39 -9.51
CA ALA A 18 39.31 -12.99 -8.36
C ALA A 18 39.07 -13.91 -7.15
N SER A 19 37.80 -14.20 -6.85
CA SER A 19 37.41 -15.12 -5.76
C SER A 19 37.91 -16.55 -6.04
N LYS A 20 37.78 -17.02 -7.29
CA LYS A 20 38.28 -18.33 -7.74
C LYS A 20 39.81 -18.44 -7.69
N LYS A 21 40.54 -17.35 -7.97
CA LYS A 21 42.01 -17.31 -7.86
C LYS A 21 42.48 -17.30 -6.41
N ASP A 22 41.87 -16.52 -5.52
CA ASP A 22 42.22 -16.53 -4.09
C ASP A 22 41.95 -17.91 -3.47
N GLU A 23 40.82 -18.52 -3.80
CA GLU A 23 40.48 -19.87 -3.34
C GLU A 23 41.45 -20.94 -3.85
N LEU A 24 41.86 -20.87 -5.12
CA LEU A 24 42.89 -21.77 -5.68
C LEU A 24 44.26 -21.57 -5.01
N LEU A 25 44.64 -20.34 -4.68
CA LEU A 25 45.88 -20.04 -3.96
C LEU A 25 45.81 -20.53 -2.51
N ARG A 26 44.65 -20.43 -1.85
CA ARG A 26 44.41 -21.00 -0.51
C ARG A 26 44.41 -22.53 -0.51
N ARG A 27 43.79 -23.17 -1.52
CA ARG A 27 43.87 -24.63 -1.73
C ARG A 27 45.30 -25.08 -2.03
N ARG A 28 46.08 -24.30 -2.80
CA ARG A 28 47.50 -24.59 -3.07
C ARG A 28 48.39 -24.40 -1.84
N LYS A 29 48.10 -23.40 -0.99
CA LYS A 29 48.78 -23.16 0.30
C LYS A 29 48.46 -24.27 1.32
N LYS A 30 47.25 -24.85 1.28
CA LYS A 30 46.83 -25.95 2.18
C LYS A 30 47.25 -27.35 1.71
N ARG A 31 47.62 -27.53 0.45
CA ARG A 31 48.13 -28.81 -0.12
C ARG A 31 49.67 -28.92 -0.13
N GLY A 32 50.37 -28.16 0.71
CA GLY A 32 51.83 -28.14 0.80
C GLY A 32 52.44 -29.00 1.92
N SER A 33 51.65 -29.74 2.69
CA SER A 33 52.16 -30.60 3.77
C SER A 33 51.25 -31.81 4.02
N GLY A 34 51.76 -33.02 3.77
CA GLY A 34 51.27 -34.29 4.35
C GLY A 34 50.33 -35.16 3.49
N PRO A 35 50.51 -36.50 3.45
CA PRO A 35 49.85 -37.41 2.50
C PRO A 35 48.61 -38.14 3.07
N GLU A 36 47.80 -38.68 2.14
CA GLU A 36 46.76 -39.73 2.25
C GLU A 36 45.55 -39.52 3.20
N GLY A 37 44.34 -39.83 2.66
CA GLY A 37 43.12 -40.27 3.37
C GLY A 37 42.65 -39.44 4.56
N GLU A 38 41.47 -38.83 4.59
CA GLU A 38 40.17 -39.52 4.61
C GLU A 38 39.07 -38.45 4.54
N ALA A 39 37.90 -38.89 4.10
CA ALA A 39 36.64 -38.15 3.94
C ALA A 39 36.55 -36.78 4.65
N SER A 40 36.58 -35.73 3.84
CA SER A 40 36.20 -34.37 4.22
C SER A 40 34.70 -34.33 4.55
N ALA A 41 34.35 -34.61 5.80
CA ALA A 41 33.05 -34.31 6.35
C ALA A 41 32.79 -32.80 6.25
N ALA A 42 31.75 -32.48 5.49
CA ALA A 42 31.27 -31.17 5.10
C ALA A 42 31.20 -30.15 6.25
N GLY A 43 31.82 -28.99 6.03
CA GLY A 43 31.72 -27.81 6.90
C GLY A 43 31.98 -26.50 6.15
N GLY A 44 31.79 -26.51 4.82
CA GLY A 44 31.69 -25.26 4.04
C GLY A 44 30.25 -24.71 4.13
N PRO A 45 30.03 -23.41 3.83
CA PRO A 45 28.67 -22.90 3.67
C PRO A 45 27.94 -23.85 2.73
N ALA A 46 26.80 -24.39 3.15
CA ALA A 46 25.99 -25.25 2.29
C ALA A 46 25.80 -24.49 0.98
N GLU A 47 26.39 -25.00 -0.10
CA GLU A 47 26.21 -24.42 -1.43
C GLU A 47 24.74 -24.60 -1.77
N ILE A 48 23.95 -23.55 -1.54
CA ILE A 48 22.54 -23.51 -1.92
C ILE A 48 22.51 -23.79 -3.42
N SER A 49 21.84 -24.87 -3.81
CA SER A 49 21.68 -25.21 -5.22
C SER A 49 21.03 -24.04 -5.96
N ALA A 50 21.33 -23.88 -7.25
CA ALA A 50 20.70 -22.83 -8.06
C ALA A 50 19.15 -22.92 -8.01
N ASP A 51 18.62 -24.14 -7.92
CA ASP A 51 17.18 -24.41 -7.76
C ASP A 51 16.64 -23.92 -6.41
N GLU A 52 17.31 -24.26 -5.31
CA GLU A 52 16.94 -23.82 -3.97
C GLU A 52 17.04 -22.29 -3.82
N ALA A 53 18.05 -21.67 -4.44
CA ALA A 53 18.18 -20.22 -4.48
C ALA A 53 17.05 -19.55 -5.28
N ALA A 54 16.61 -20.18 -6.38
CA ALA A 54 15.49 -19.69 -7.17
C ALA A 54 14.16 -19.77 -6.41
N GLU A 55 13.93 -20.86 -5.67
CA GLU A 55 12.78 -21.04 -4.78
C GLU A 55 12.78 -20.02 -3.64
N GLN A 56 13.91 -19.82 -2.96
CA GLN A 56 14.05 -18.78 -1.94
C GLN A 56 13.74 -17.39 -2.51
N ALA A 57 14.24 -17.08 -3.71
CA ALA A 57 13.94 -15.83 -4.37
C ALA A 57 12.45 -15.71 -4.74
N ALA A 58 11.79 -16.81 -5.14
CA ALA A 58 10.35 -16.84 -5.41
C ALA A 58 9.52 -16.58 -4.15
N VAL A 59 9.87 -17.22 -3.03
CA VAL A 59 9.25 -16.99 -1.72
C VAL A 59 9.40 -15.54 -1.29
N MET A 60 10.61 -14.99 -1.39
CA MET A 60 10.86 -13.58 -1.05
C MET A 60 10.07 -12.62 -1.94
N ARG A 61 10.00 -12.88 -3.26
CA ARG A 61 9.17 -12.08 -4.18
C ARG A 61 7.70 -12.13 -3.79
N SER A 62 7.16 -13.32 -3.53
CA SER A 62 5.77 -13.49 -3.09
C SER A 62 5.49 -12.70 -1.81
N GLN A 63 6.38 -12.80 -0.81
CA GLN A 63 6.23 -12.09 0.46
C GLN A 63 6.24 -10.56 0.29
N ILE A 64 7.12 -10.03 -0.55
CA ILE A 64 7.17 -8.59 -0.87
C ILE A 64 5.86 -8.15 -1.53
N HIS A 65 5.34 -8.96 -2.48
CA HIS A 65 4.07 -8.68 -3.12
C HIS A 65 2.90 -8.68 -2.13
N LEU A 66 2.87 -9.62 -1.18
CA LEU A 66 1.83 -9.66 -0.15
C LEU A 66 1.87 -8.42 0.73
N PHE A 67 3.05 -8.02 1.22
CA PHE A 67 3.19 -6.80 2.03
C PHE A 67 2.80 -5.55 1.26
N TRP A 68 3.22 -5.42 0.00
CA TRP A 68 2.86 -4.27 -0.83
C TRP A 68 1.35 -4.25 -1.11
N GLY A 69 0.75 -5.40 -1.44
CA GLY A 69 -0.70 -5.53 -1.61
C GLY A 69 -1.46 -5.07 -0.37
N ASN A 70 -1.05 -5.53 0.82
CA ASN A 70 -1.67 -5.12 2.09
C ASN A 70 -1.55 -3.61 2.32
N MET A 71 -0.37 -3.02 2.11
CA MET A 71 -0.19 -1.58 2.27
C MET A 71 -1.09 -0.76 1.33
N LEU A 72 -1.26 -1.20 0.09
CA LEU A 72 -2.14 -0.55 -0.88
C LEU A 72 -3.62 -0.74 -0.53
N PHE A 73 -3.99 -1.91 -0.03
CA PHE A 73 -5.36 -2.20 0.42
C PHE A 73 -5.73 -1.30 1.60
N GLU A 74 -4.90 -1.23 2.65
CA GLU A 74 -5.15 -0.34 3.79
C GLU A 74 -5.22 1.13 3.40
N ARG A 75 -4.32 1.57 2.50
CA ARG A 75 -4.39 2.92 1.94
C ARG A 75 -5.69 3.17 1.19
N SER A 76 -6.14 2.20 0.39
CA SER A 76 -7.43 2.28 -0.30
C SER A 76 -8.59 2.43 0.69
N GLN A 77 -8.59 1.67 1.79
CA GLN A 77 -9.64 1.78 2.81
C GLN A 77 -9.69 3.19 3.43
N VAL A 78 -8.53 3.74 3.78
CA VAL A 78 -8.43 5.10 4.34
C VAL A 78 -8.90 6.14 3.32
N GLU A 79 -8.44 6.04 2.07
CA GLU A 79 -8.83 6.98 1.02
C GLU A 79 -10.32 6.90 0.66
N CYS A 80 -10.92 5.71 0.72
CA CYS A 80 -12.35 5.50 0.50
C CYS A 80 -13.19 6.14 1.61
N LYS A 81 -12.80 5.97 2.89
CA LYS A 81 -13.46 6.63 4.04
C LYS A 81 -13.32 8.16 4.00
N LEU A 82 -12.27 8.68 3.35
CA LEU A 82 -12.04 10.11 3.14
C LEU A 82 -12.62 10.65 1.82
N ALA A 83 -13.36 9.82 1.07
CA ALA A 83 -13.95 10.15 -0.23
C ALA A 83 -12.94 10.66 -1.28
N LEU A 84 -11.68 10.19 -1.23
CA LEU A 84 -10.64 10.54 -2.20
C LEU A 84 -10.72 9.67 -3.45
N ALA A 85 -10.77 10.26 -4.63
CA ALA A 85 -10.96 9.53 -5.90
C ALA A 85 -9.86 8.49 -6.22
N SER A 86 -8.69 8.57 -5.58
CA SER A 86 -7.56 7.66 -5.80
C SER A 86 -7.73 6.27 -5.18
N TRP A 87 -8.73 6.06 -4.31
CA TRP A 87 -8.88 4.78 -3.59
C TRP A 87 -9.00 3.59 -4.55
N LYS A 88 -9.78 3.72 -5.63
CA LYS A 88 -9.99 2.65 -6.63
C LYS A 88 -8.69 2.18 -7.25
N LYS A 89 -7.83 3.13 -7.66
CA LYS A 89 -6.52 2.82 -8.25
C LYS A 89 -5.64 2.06 -7.25
N ASN A 90 -5.66 2.45 -5.97
CA ASN A 90 -4.93 1.74 -4.93
C ASN A 90 -5.48 0.32 -4.71
N LEU A 91 -6.80 0.14 -4.72
CA LEU A 91 -7.44 -1.17 -4.64
C LEU A 91 -7.07 -2.09 -5.81
N ASP A 92 -7.16 -1.59 -7.04
CA ASP A 92 -6.80 -2.34 -8.25
C ASP A 92 -5.33 -2.76 -8.21
N THR A 93 -4.44 -1.84 -7.81
CA THR A 93 -3.02 -2.15 -7.64
C THR A 93 -2.81 -3.18 -6.53
N ALA A 94 -3.54 -3.12 -5.42
CA ALA A 94 -3.47 -4.12 -4.35
C ALA A 94 -3.83 -5.52 -4.86
N VAL A 95 -4.91 -5.64 -5.64
CA VAL A 95 -5.35 -6.90 -6.26
C VAL A 95 -4.28 -7.47 -7.18
N GLU A 96 -3.65 -6.64 -8.01
CA GLU A 96 -2.53 -7.07 -8.86
C GLU A 96 -1.36 -7.60 -8.03
N ARG A 97 -1.04 -6.95 -6.89
CA ARG A 97 0.01 -7.43 -5.99
C ARG A 97 -0.34 -8.76 -5.33
N PHE A 98 -1.58 -8.97 -4.90
CA PHE A 98 -2.01 -10.26 -4.35
C PHE A 98 -1.91 -11.40 -5.37
N LYS A 99 -2.28 -11.13 -6.63
CA LYS A 99 -2.09 -12.11 -7.73
C LYS A 99 -0.62 -12.45 -7.93
N LEU A 100 0.27 -11.45 -7.93
CA LEU A 100 1.72 -11.67 -8.03
C LEU A 100 2.32 -12.38 -6.81
N ALA A 101 1.67 -12.26 -5.65
CA ALA A 101 2.02 -13.03 -4.45
C ALA A 101 1.59 -14.52 -4.53
N GLY A 102 0.78 -14.89 -5.53
CA GLY A 102 0.22 -16.23 -5.65
C GLY A 102 -1.04 -16.47 -4.79
N ALA A 103 -1.72 -15.40 -4.34
CA ALA A 103 -2.98 -15.54 -3.62
C ALA A 103 -4.08 -16.08 -4.52
N SER A 104 -4.94 -16.96 -3.98
CA SER A 104 -6.06 -17.50 -4.73
C SER A 104 -7.13 -16.43 -5.00
N GLU A 105 -7.89 -16.58 -6.09
CA GLU A 105 -8.99 -15.66 -6.39
C GLU A 105 -10.05 -15.63 -5.27
N SER A 106 -10.27 -16.77 -4.59
CA SER A 106 -11.16 -16.85 -3.43
C SER A 106 -10.67 -16.06 -2.22
N ASP A 107 -9.36 -16.09 -1.94
CA ASP A 107 -8.78 -15.32 -0.82
C ASP A 107 -8.85 -13.83 -1.12
N ILE A 108 -8.50 -13.43 -2.35
CA ILE A 108 -8.60 -12.05 -2.82
C ILE A 108 -10.05 -11.57 -2.73
N SER A 109 -11.02 -12.36 -3.19
CA SER A 109 -12.45 -12.03 -3.10
C SER A 109 -12.90 -11.82 -1.65
N THR A 110 -12.40 -12.64 -0.73
CA THR A 110 -12.74 -12.54 0.69
C THR A 110 -12.21 -11.24 1.30
N VAL A 111 -10.98 -10.85 0.97
CA VAL A 111 -10.40 -9.57 1.43
C VAL A 111 -11.15 -8.37 0.83
N LEU A 112 -11.51 -8.44 -0.46
CA LEU A 112 -12.24 -7.35 -1.14
C LEU A 112 -13.64 -7.11 -0.56
N LYS A 113 -14.32 -8.14 -0.05
CA LYS A 113 -15.61 -7.98 0.64
C LYS A 113 -15.52 -7.10 1.87
N ASN A 114 -14.36 -7.05 2.52
CA ASN A 114 -14.13 -6.25 3.73
C ASN A 114 -13.76 -4.80 3.43
N HIS A 115 -13.65 -4.40 2.16
CA HIS A 115 -13.32 -3.03 1.80
C HIS A 115 -14.51 -2.09 2.07
N CYS A 116 -14.26 -0.90 2.61
CA CYS A 116 -15.28 0.10 2.96
C CYS A 116 -16.28 0.43 1.83
N SER A 117 -15.86 0.34 0.56
CA SER A 117 -16.74 0.53 -0.60
C SER A 117 -17.90 -0.46 -0.69
N ASN A 118 -17.76 -1.61 -0.03
CA ASN A 118 -18.75 -2.69 -0.01
C ASN A 118 -19.51 -2.71 1.34
N GLU A 119 -19.00 -2.02 2.36
CA GLU A 119 -19.57 -1.95 3.71
C GLU A 119 -20.75 -0.96 3.74
N GLU A 120 -20.66 0.18 3.05
CA GLU A 120 -21.79 1.12 2.89
C GLU A 120 -23.01 0.48 2.19
N ALA A 121 -22.78 -0.48 1.29
CA ALA A 121 -23.86 -1.24 0.65
C ALA A 121 -24.55 -2.23 1.61
N ALA A 122 -23.87 -2.66 2.68
CA ALA A 122 -24.39 -3.61 3.66
C ALA A 122 -25.01 -2.94 4.90
N GLU A 123 -24.59 -1.72 5.25
CA GLU A 123 -25.08 -1.00 6.43
C GLU A 123 -26.40 -0.23 6.17
N GLY A 124 -26.82 -0.08 4.92
CA GLY A 124 -28.12 0.50 4.52
C GLY A 124 -29.36 -0.31 4.92
N SER A 125 -29.19 -1.47 5.59
CA SER A 125 -30.30 -2.34 6.03
C SER A 125 -30.46 -2.43 7.55
N LYS A 126 -29.95 -1.46 8.33
CA LYS A 126 -30.19 -1.38 9.77
C LYS A 126 -30.92 -0.08 10.13
N GLN A 127 -32.25 -0.18 10.07
CA GLN A 127 -33.26 0.60 10.81
C GLN A 127 -33.01 2.12 10.99
N THR A 128 -33.67 2.88 10.13
CA THR A 128 -34.41 4.09 10.51
C THR A 128 -35.40 3.76 11.63
N VAL A 129 -35.30 4.38 12.82
CA VAL A 129 -36.45 4.85 13.65
C VAL A 129 -35.96 5.90 14.69
N GLU A 130 -36.44 7.15 14.51
CA GLU A 130 -36.74 8.22 15.50
C GLU A 130 -35.61 8.80 16.38
N SER A 131 -35.45 10.12 16.55
CA SER A 131 -36.42 11.21 16.57
C SER A 131 -35.74 12.54 16.19
N LEU A 132 -36.25 13.19 15.13
CA LEU A 132 -36.20 14.63 14.97
C LEU A 132 -37.51 15.18 15.54
N ASN A 133 -37.46 15.77 16.72
CA ASN A 133 -38.49 16.69 17.18
C ASN A 133 -37.87 18.09 17.19
N THR A 134 -38.20 18.90 16.19
CA THR A 134 -38.12 20.35 16.28
C THR A 134 -39.47 20.85 15.80
N ASP A 135 -40.35 21.11 16.77
CA ASP A 135 -41.65 21.71 16.53
C ASP A 135 -41.65 23.18 16.98
N GLU A 136 -42.54 23.92 16.34
CA GLU A 136 -42.59 25.36 16.10
C GLU A 136 -42.80 26.30 17.32
N SER A 137 -42.48 27.57 17.05
CA SER A 137 -43.27 28.77 17.36
C SER A 137 -43.61 29.09 18.83
N ALA A 138 -42.94 30.12 19.36
CA ALA A 138 -43.58 31.09 20.26
C ALA A 138 -43.08 32.51 19.97
N THR A 139 -44.06 33.40 19.86
CA THR A 139 -44.00 34.79 19.38
C THR A 139 -43.61 35.81 20.46
N LEU A 140 -43.16 36.98 19.97
CA LEU A 140 -43.13 38.33 20.57
C LEU A 140 -41.96 38.70 21.49
N ASP A 141 -41.12 39.64 21.02
CA ASP A 141 -40.98 40.91 21.73
C ASP A 141 -40.70 42.07 20.75
N LEU A 142 -41.51 43.12 20.87
CA LEU A 142 -41.34 44.41 20.21
C LEU A 142 -40.41 45.25 21.06
N SER A 143 -39.34 45.81 20.51
CA SER A 143 -38.99 47.21 20.78
C SER A 143 -37.84 47.75 19.93
N GLN A 144 -38.02 49.00 19.52
CA GLN A 144 -37.01 50.04 19.22
C GLN A 144 -36.25 49.91 17.88
N LYS A 145 -36.04 50.97 17.08
CA LYS A 145 -36.39 52.39 17.13
C LYS A 145 -36.01 52.99 15.77
N ALA A 146 -36.84 53.93 15.29
CA ALA A 146 -36.52 55.06 14.41
C ALA A 146 -35.50 54.87 13.25
N ASN A 147 -35.95 55.06 12.02
CA ASN A 147 -35.33 56.09 11.18
C ASN A 147 -36.30 56.64 10.13
N THR A 148 -36.21 57.95 10.01
CA THR A 148 -36.98 58.90 9.21
C THR A 148 -36.43 59.02 7.79
N ASP A 149 -37.23 59.68 6.94
CA ASP A 149 -36.90 60.31 5.67
C ASP A 149 -36.67 59.44 4.44
N GLU A 150 -37.00 59.86 3.23
CA GLU A 150 -37.86 60.93 2.70
C GLU A 150 -37.84 60.67 1.18
N SER A 151 -39.01 60.76 0.56
CA SER A 151 -39.26 61.08 -0.86
C SER A 151 -38.21 60.75 -1.93
N ALA A 152 -38.53 59.81 -2.82
CA ALA A 152 -38.18 59.94 -4.24
C ALA A 152 -39.18 59.17 -5.12
N ASN A 153 -40.26 59.87 -5.44
CA ASN A 153 -41.19 59.56 -6.51
C ASN A 153 -40.45 59.73 -7.85
N HIS A 154 -40.23 58.66 -8.62
CA HIS A 154 -39.85 58.80 -10.03
C HIS A 154 -40.97 58.23 -10.89
N LYS A 155 -41.81 59.15 -11.36
CA LYS A 155 -42.82 58.93 -12.37
C LYS A 155 -42.14 58.60 -13.69
N ASN A 156 -42.65 57.56 -14.32
CA ASN A 156 -42.60 57.35 -15.75
C ASN A 156 -43.09 58.61 -16.46
N ASP A 157 -42.35 59.08 -17.47
CA ASP A 157 -43.01 59.56 -18.67
C ASP A 157 -42.13 59.25 -19.89
N ALA A 158 -42.68 58.41 -20.75
CA ALA A 158 -42.15 58.10 -22.07
C ALA A 158 -42.98 58.91 -23.05
N SER A 159 -42.36 59.92 -23.67
CA SER A 159 -42.88 60.56 -24.89
C SER A 159 -41.69 61.09 -25.68
N GLN A 160 -41.32 60.37 -26.74
CA GLN A 160 -41.53 60.75 -28.14
C GLN A 160 -40.54 61.79 -28.65
N ALA A 161 -39.61 61.35 -29.50
CA ALA A 161 -39.44 61.81 -30.90
C ALA A 161 -38.15 61.21 -31.49
#